data_AF-U9U2I2-F1
#
_entry.id   AF-U9U2I2-F1
#
_cell.length_a   1.000
_cell.length_b   1.000
_cell.length_c   1.000
_cell.angle_alpha   90.00
_cell.angle_beta   90.00
_cell.angle_gamma   90.00
#
_symmetry.space_group_name_H-M   'P 1'
#
loop_
_entity.id
_entity.type
_entity.pdbx_description
1 polymer ?
#
loop_
_entity_poly.entity_id
_entity_poly.type
_entity_poly.pdbx_seq_one_letter_code
_entity_poly.pdbx_strand_id
1 'polypeptide(L)' 'ILPALSLQGIIAVDIMEGSCTKDKFKEFVISNVPQMNSYPAEQSVLVLDNARIHHDEDLINYIEAFG' A
#
# COMPACT_ATOMS: atom_id res chain seq x y z
N ILE A 1 -3.02 -12.90 -5.08
CA ILE A 1 -2.25 -12.72 -3.83
C ILE A 1 -1.46 -11.42 -3.97
N LEU A 2 -1.55 -10.53 -3.00
CA LEU A 2 -0.86 -9.25 -2.96
C LEU A 2 -0.12 -9.12 -1.62
N PRO A 3 1.21 -9.29 -1.60
CA PRO A 3 2.01 -9.07 -0.40
C PRO A 3 2.56 -7.64 -0.34
N ALA A 4 2.71 -7.10 0.87
CA ALA A 4 3.55 -5.94 1.16
C ALA A 4 4.80 -6.40 1.93
N LEU A 5 5.95 -5.86 1.57
CA LEU A 5 7.27 -6.26 2.09
C LEU A 5 7.97 -5.07 2.74
N SER A 6 8.68 -5.34 3.83
CA SER A 6 9.70 -4.46 4.42
C SER A 6 11.06 -5.16 4.43
N LEU A 7 12.09 -4.46 4.92
CA LEU A 7 13.41 -5.05 5.13
C LEU A 7 13.41 -6.18 6.19
N GLN A 8 12.35 -6.26 7.02
CA GLN A 8 12.17 -7.28 8.04
C GLN A 8 11.29 -8.45 7.57
N GLY A 9 10.77 -8.41 6.34
CA GLY A 9 9.98 -9.49 5.74
C GLY A 9 8.59 -9.04 5.29
N ILE A 10 7.65 -9.99 5.27
CA ILE A 10 6.26 -9.73 4.86
C ILE A 10 5.52 -9.02 5.99
N ILE A 11 4.94 -7.86 5.68
CA ILE A 11 4.18 -7.05 6.66
C ILE A 11 2.66 -7.11 6.46
N ALA A 12 2.21 -7.46 5.26
CA ALA A 12 0.79 -7.65 4.95
C ALA A 12 0.64 -8.63 3.78
N VAL A 13 -0.45 -9.39 3.75
CA VAL A 13 -0.84 -10.23 2.61
C VAL A 13 -2.35 -10.20 2.45
N ASP A 14 -2.81 -10.05 1.21
CA ASP A 14 -4.20 -10.28 0.85
C ASP A 14 -4.34 -11.30 -0.29
N ILE A 15 -5.32 -12.19 -0.18
CA ILE A 15 -5.64 -13.22 -1.15
C ILE A 15 -7.02 -12.90 -1.74
N MET A 16 -7.01 -12.10 -2.79
CA MET A 16 -8.21 -11.71 -3.51
C MET A 16 -8.52 -12.66 -4.69
N GLU A 17 -9.82 -12.91 -4.91
CA GLU A 17 -10.31 -13.59 -6.11
C GLU A 17 -10.31 -12.64 -7.32
N GLY A 18 -9.89 -13.15 -8.47
CA GLY A 18 -9.80 -12.39 -9.72
C GLY A 18 -8.66 -11.38 -9.74
N SER A 19 -8.79 -10.36 -10.60
CA SER A 19 -7.77 -9.32 -10.77
C SER A 19 -7.75 -8.32 -9.60
N CYS A 20 -6.56 -7.78 -9.33
CA CYS A 20 -6.40 -6.62 -8.45
C CYS A 20 -6.87 -5.36 -9.19
N THR A 21 -7.99 -4.80 -8.75
CA THR A 21 -8.52 -3.54 -9.27
C THR A 21 -7.95 -2.38 -8.47
N LYS A 22 -8.12 -1.15 -8.99
CA LYS A 22 -7.78 0.08 -8.26
C LYS A 22 -8.38 0.10 -6.85
N ASP A 23 -9.68 -0.18 -6.73
CA ASP A 23 -10.38 -0.14 -5.44
C ASP A 23 -9.87 -1.21 -4.47
N LYS A 24 -9.66 -2.45 -4.93
CA LYS A 24 -9.08 -3.53 -4.11
C LYS A 24 -7.67 -3.19 -3.65
N PHE A 25 -6.86 -2.57 -4.52
CA PHE A 25 -5.52 -2.13 -4.18
C PHE A 25 -5.54 -1.02 -3.12
N LYS A 26 -6.40 0.00 -3.30
CA LYS A 26 -6.58 1.08 -2.32
C LYS A 26 -7.00 0.53 -0.96
N GLU A 27 -7.99 -0.36 -0.93
CA GLU A 27 -8.46 -1.01 0.30
C GLU A 27 -7.34 -1.80 0.98
N PHE A 28 -6.54 -2.56 0.22
CA PHE A 28 -5.38 -3.27 0.75
C PHE A 28 -4.36 -2.33 1.41
N VAL A 29 -4.04 -1.19 0.78
CA VAL A 29 -3.08 -0.24 1.36
C VAL A 29 -3.63 0.39 2.64
N ILE A 30 -4.89 0.82 2.64
CA ILE A 30 -5.50 1.50 3.79
C ILE A 30 -5.72 0.56 4.98
N SER A 31 -6.15 -0.68 4.70
CA SER A 31 -6.61 -1.61 5.74
C SER A 31 -5.53 -2.58 6.21
N ASN A 32 -4.58 -2.96 5.34
CA ASN A 32 -3.69 -4.08 5.59
C ASN A 32 -2.22 -3.71 5.66
N VAL A 33 -1.78 -2.62 5.03
CA VAL A 33 -0.39 -2.14 5.20
C VAL A 33 -0.31 -1.46 6.57
N PRO A 34 0.60 -1.90 7.47
CA PRO A 34 0.72 -1.28 8.79
C PRO A 34 0.96 0.22 8.64
N GLN A 35 0.46 1.01 9.60
CA GLN A 35 0.62 2.46 9.56
C GLN A 35 2.08 2.82 9.31
N MET A 36 2.29 3.54 8.21
CA MET A 36 3.59 4.07 7.85
C MET A 36 3.96 5.17 8.83
N ASN A 37 5.26 5.37 9.04
CA ASN A 37 5.74 6.45 9.90
C ASN A 37 6.06 7.67 9.05
N SER A 38 5.99 8.87 9.62
CA SER A 38 6.41 10.06 8.91
C SER A 38 7.90 9.99 8.50
N TYR A 39 8.19 10.37 7.26
CA TYR A 39 9.56 10.42 6.74
C TYR A 39 10.45 11.37 7.58
N PRO A 40 11.69 10.99 7.95
CA PRO A 40 12.49 9.85 7.46
C PRO A 40 12.55 8.62 8.40
N ALA A 41 11.53 8.38 9.22
CA ALA A 41 11.51 7.22 10.11
C ALA A 41 11.52 5.88 9.35
N GLU A 42 11.73 4.77 10.05
CA GLU A 42 11.64 3.44 9.43
C GLU A 42 10.22 3.19 8.87
N GLN A 43 10.11 2.49 7.75
CA GLN A 43 8.82 2.18 7.09
C GLN A 43 8.01 3.43 6.67
N SER A 44 8.70 4.53 6.35
CA SER A 44 8.08 5.82 5.95
C SER A 44 7.90 6.02 4.44
N VAL A 45 8.31 5.06 3.63
CA VAL A 45 8.26 5.17 2.17
C VAL A 45 7.56 3.96 1.59
N LEU A 46 6.47 4.21 0.88
CA LEU A 46 5.78 3.21 0.08
C LEU A 46 6.38 3.19 -1.33
N VAL A 47 6.84 2.02 -1.77
CA VAL A 47 7.39 1.82 -3.11
C VAL A 47 6.49 0.86 -3.86
N LEU A 48 6.00 1.30 -5.02
CA LEU A 48 5.12 0.54 -5.92
C LEU A 48 5.73 0.48 -7.32
N ASP A 49 5.26 -0.44 -8.15
CA ASP A 49 5.54 -0.36 -9.59
C ASP A 49 4.72 0.77 -10.24
N ASN A 50 4.88 1.00 -11.54
CA ASN A 50 4.18 2.08 -12.25
C ASN A 50 2.84 1.62 -12.88
N ALA A 51 2.17 0.60 -12.34
CA ALA A 51 0.89 0.16 -12.88
C ALA A 51 -0.19 1.24 -12.75
N ARG A 52 -1.04 1.37 -13.78
CA ARG A 52 -2.10 2.40 -13.86
C ARG A 52 -3.06 2.38 -12.66
N ILE A 53 -3.25 1.24 -12.03
CA ILE A 53 -4.14 1.10 -10.87
C ILE A 53 -3.63 1.83 -9.62
N HIS A 54 -2.32 2.13 -9.54
CA HIS A 54 -1.71 2.87 -8.42
C HIS A 54 -1.87 4.39 -8.54
N HIS A 55 -2.25 4.89 -9.72
CA HIS A 55 -2.54 6.30 -9.97
C HIS A 55 -3.97 6.62 -9.52
N ASP A 56 -4.19 6.59 -8.21
CA ASP A 56 -5.45 6.93 -7.55
C ASP A 56 -5.25 8.11 -6.58
N GLU A 57 -5.89 9.25 -6.85
CA GLU A 57 -5.74 10.48 -6.07
C GLU A 57 -6.20 10.30 -4.62
N ASP A 58 -7.26 9.53 -4.38
CA ASP A 58 -7.73 9.24 -3.03
C ASP A 58 -6.68 8.51 -2.20
N LEU A 59 -5.97 7.55 -2.82
CA LEU A 59 -4.92 6.80 -2.16
C LEU A 59 -3.71 7.70 -1.87
N ILE A 60 -3.33 8.55 -2.82
CA ILE A 60 -2.23 9.51 -2.63
C ILE A 60 -2.55 10.45 -1.47
N ASN A 61 -3.74 11.06 -1.47
CA ASN A 61 -4.17 11.96 -0.41
C ASN A 61 -4.21 11.27 0.96
N TYR A 62 -4.61 10.00 1.02
CA TYR A 62 -4.58 9.22 2.26
C TYR A 62 -3.16 9.02 2.78
N ILE A 63 -2.22 8.61 1.91
CA ILE A 63 -0.82 8.39 2.28
C ILE A 63 -0.16 9.70 2.73
N GLU A 64 -0.44 10.82 2.05
CA GLU A 64 0.09 12.13 2.46
C GLU A 64 -0.43 12.60 3.82
N ALA A 65 -1.66 12.22 4.20
CA ALA A 65 -2.28 12.62 5.46
C ALA A 65 -1.94 11.71 6.64
N PHE A 66 -1.72 10.41 6.39
CA PHE A 66 -1.64 9.38 7.44
C PHE A 66 -0.45 8.43 7.33
N GLY A 67 0.37 8.56 6.28
CA GLY A 67 1.53 7.71 6.04
C GLY A 67 2.87 8.31 6.46
#